data_AF-A0A8T2KPB5-F1
#
_entry.id   AF-A0A8T2KPB5-F1
#
_cell.length_a   1.000
_cell.length_b   1.000
_cell.length_c   1.000
_cell.angle_alpha   90.00
_cell.angle_beta   90.00
_cell.angle_gamma   90.00
#
_symmetry.space_group_name_H-M   'P 1'
#
loop_
_entity.id
_entity.type
_entity.pdbx_description
1 polymer ?
#
loop_
_entity_poly.entity_id
_entity_poly.type
_entity_poly.pdbx_seq_one_letter_code
_entity_poly.pdbx_strand_id
1 'polypeptide(L)'
;MCHTVYPWHCDHRGELSAGQPLMWIDTTACLAAERHAGVSCVTASVDDIQIEQTARVGQHVCIKAKVNRPFNTSMEVGIKVEIEDPSKEGQKHVCTAFSTYVTKPVGSTKVYLKPVRLQSSQDHLEYSLAAERRRIRLYHQDAYNNLMEDGSVLYDIEWEKDNNKVLSDSTRVESIELVLPPHANHQGNTFGGQIMAWMENVANISASRLCRTHATLKSVDMFKFRGPSTVGDRLLFRAIVNNTFQKSVEVGVRVEAFNCEEWTLAKGRHINSAFLIYQAMNSKGEYIPFPRIKASTKDSIRRFQGAIARRKIRVARKYMFLPKLEKPISHPWQKSNQAYLSYNNIAKLTVLAANDGWELSSTLPNIRIFTFEDRDILSIKVEMQVRVQPKQAYYLLSDLGLRPNWDMHYLSCEVLETAGEDDKIFHITCPPVKQS
;
A
#
# COMPACT_ATOMS: atom_id res chain seq x y z
N MET A 1 8.47 -0.02 -18.12
CA MET A 1 9.89 0.32 -18.35
C MET A 1 10.73 -0.94 -18.17
N CYS A 2 11.87 -1.06 -18.86
CA CYS A 2 12.83 -2.13 -18.65
C CYS A 2 14.22 -1.51 -18.45
N HIS A 3 14.92 -1.91 -17.40
CA HIS A 3 16.24 -1.38 -17.05
C HIS A 3 17.26 -2.51 -16.96
N THR A 4 18.39 -2.35 -17.64
CA THR A 4 19.56 -3.20 -17.42
C THR A 4 20.23 -2.84 -16.10
N VAL A 5 20.56 -3.83 -15.29
CA VAL A 5 21.28 -3.65 -14.03
C VAL A 5 22.77 -3.51 -14.34
N TYR A 6 23.31 -2.31 -14.10
CA TYR A 6 24.72 -1.99 -14.28
C TYR A 6 25.46 -1.99 -12.93
N PRO A 7 26.80 -2.09 -12.93
CA PRO A 7 27.58 -2.10 -11.69
C PRO A 7 27.30 -0.93 -10.74
N TRP A 8 27.06 0.27 -11.26
CA TRP A 8 26.76 1.46 -10.44
C TRP A 8 25.35 1.46 -9.83
N HIS A 9 24.48 0.52 -10.22
CA HIS A 9 23.20 0.29 -9.56
C HIS A 9 23.30 -0.69 -8.37
N CYS A 10 24.44 -1.37 -8.22
CA CYS A 10 24.58 -2.49 -7.30
C CYS A 10 25.39 -2.14 -6.06
N ASP A 11 25.19 -2.97 -5.03
CA ASP A 11 26.04 -3.02 -3.85
C ASP A 11 27.38 -3.75 -4.14
N HIS A 12 28.22 -3.86 -3.10
CA HIS A 12 29.51 -4.53 -3.14
C HIS A 12 29.44 -6.04 -3.45
N ARG A 13 28.25 -6.66 -3.40
CA ARG A 13 28.01 -8.07 -3.75
C ARG A 13 27.49 -8.22 -5.19
N GLY A 14 27.34 -7.11 -5.92
CA GLY A 14 26.77 -7.10 -7.26
C GLY A 14 25.24 -7.29 -7.26
N GLU A 15 24.58 -7.13 -6.12
CA GLU A 15 23.12 -7.15 -6.02
C GLU A 15 22.57 -5.74 -6.16
N LEU A 16 21.44 -5.59 -6.84
CA LEU A 16 20.79 -4.30 -7.06
C LEU A 16 20.47 -3.64 -5.72
N SER A 17 21.01 -2.44 -5.49
CA SER A 17 20.74 -1.68 -4.27
C SER A 17 19.25 -1.39 -4.18
N ALA A 18 18.64 -1.63 -3.02
CA ALA A 18 17.18 -1.66 -2.89
C ALA A 18 16.51 -0.27 -3.02
N GLY A 19 17.27 0.82 -2.84
CA GLY A 19 16.79 2.16 -3.19
C GLY A 19 16.51 2.35 -4.68
N GLN A 20 17.31 1.73 -5.56
CA GLN A 20 17.19 1.87 -7.02
C GLN A 20 15.85 1.34 -7.58
N PRO A 21 15.38 0.10 -7.27
CA PRO A 21 14.09 -0.37 -7.73
C PRO A 21 12.94 0.44 -7.13
N LEU A 22 13.02 0.95 -5.90
CA LEU A 22 11.99 1.83 -5.34
C LEU A 22 11.82 3.11 -6.18
N MET A 23 12.94 3.71 -6.61
CA MET A 23 12.93 4.87 -7.49
C MET A 23 12.34 4.53 -8.87
N TRP A 24 12.71 3.40 -9.47
CA TRP A 24 12.17 2.98 -10.77
C TRP A 24 10.70 2.60 -10.73
N ILE A 25 10.23 1.96 -9.65
CA ILE A 25 8.82 1.65 -9.39
C ILE A 25 8.00 2.95 -9.38
N ASP A 26 8.43 3.93 -8.59
CA ASP A 26 7.75 5.22 -8.48
C ASP A 26 7.75 5.98 -9.80
N THR A 27 8.90 6.04 -10.49
CA THR A 27 9.00 6.71 -11.80
C THR A 27 8.04 6.08 -12.82
N THR A 28 8.00 4.75 -12.90
CA THR A 28 7.12 4.03 -13.83
C THR A 28 5.65 4.22 -13.48
N ALA A 29 5.30 4.22 -12.19
CA ALA A 29 3.94 4.41 -11.72
C ALA A 29 3.47 5.86 -11.90
N CYS A 30 4.33 6.84 -11.65
CA CYS A 30 4.07 8.25 -11.89
C CYS A 30 3.75 8.50 -13.36
N LEU A 31 4.55 7.95 -14.29
CA LEU A 31 4.29 8.06 -15.72
C LEU A 31 2.96 7.44 -16.14
N ALA A 32 2.56 6.31 -15.54
CA ALA A 32 1.25 5.73 -15.78
C ALA A 32 0.12 6.65 -15.27
N ALA A 33 0.31 7.28 -14.11
CA ALA A 33 -0.64 8.24 -13.55
C ALA A 33 -0.76 9.52 -14.40
N GLU A 34 0.37 10.11 -14.80
CA GLU A 34 0.42 11.29 -15.65
C GLU A 34 -0.20 11.02 -17.03
N ARG A 35 0.04 9.84 -17.61
CA ARG A 35 -0.59 9.43 -18.87
C ARG A 35 -2.11 9.36 -18.78
N HIS A 36 -2.65 8.95 -17.64
CA HIS A 36 -4.10 8.91 -17.40
C HIS A 36 -4.69 10.28 -17.07
N ALA A 37 -3.99 11.08 -16.27
CA ALA A 37 -4.43 12.40 -15.82
C ALA A 37 -4.29 13.49 -16.90
N GLY A 38 -3.30 13.39 -17.78
CA GLY A 38 -2.91 14.46 -18.71
C GLY A 38 -2.24 15.67 -18.04
N VAL A 39 -1.90 15.57 -16.75
CA VAL A 39 -1.22 16.60 -15.95
C VAL A 39 -0.19 15.94 -15.04
N SER A 40 0.70 16.74 -14.44
CA SER A 40 1.70 16.19 -13.53
C SER A 40 1.06 15.57 -12.28
N CYS A 41 1.68 14.50 -11.80
CA CYS A 41 1.23 13.76 -10.64
C CYS A 41 2.34 13.69 -9.59
N VAL A 42 1.95 13.59 -8.31
CA VAL A 42 2.88 13.38 -7.20
C VAL A 42 2.46 12.18 -6.37
N THR A 43 3.44 11.48 -5.81
CA THR A 43 3.23 10.32 -4.95
C THR A 43 2.61 10.76 -3.62
N ALA A 44 1.42 10.24 -3.30
CA ALA A 44 0.73 10.54 -2.05
C ALA A 44 0.94 9.44 -1.01
N SER A 45 0.92 8.18 -1.43
CA SER A 45 1.21 7.05 -0.55
C SER A 45 1.73 5.85 -1.32
N VAL A 46 2.39 4.96 -0.59
CA VAL A 46 2.92 3.69 -1.10
C VAL A 46 2.45 2.60 -0.14
N ASP A 47 1.91 1.52 -0.67
CA ASP A 47 1.44 0.37 0.11
C ASP A 47 2.61 -0.49 0.58
N ASP A 48 2.31 -1.56 1.33
CA ASP A 48 3.32 -2.54 1.73
C ASP A 48 4.01 -3.12 0.48
N ILE A 49 5.33 -2.96 0.37
CA ILE A 49 6.14 -3.55 -0.71
C ILE A 49 6.94 -4.70 -0.12
N GLN A 50 6.76 -5.91 -0.63
CA GLN A 50 7.57 -7.07 -0.25
C GLN A 50 8.47 -7.48 -1.40
N ILE A 51 9.78 -7.53 -1.15
CA ILE A 51 10.78 -7.95 -2.13
C ILE A 51 11.01 -9.46 -1.96
N GLU A 52 10.72 -10.22 -3.00
CA GLU A 52 10.90 -11.68 -2.98
C GLU A 52 12.34 -12.08 -3.31
N GLN A 53 12.98 -11.35 -4.22
CA GLN A 53 14.33 -11.62 -4.71
C GLN A 53 14.97 -10.33 -5.25
N THR A 54 16.30 -10.30 -5.28
CA THR A 54 17.09 -9.14 -5.72
C THR A 54 17.72 -9.40 -7.09
N ALA A 55 17.69 -8.41 -7.96
CA ALA A 55 18.36 -8.48 -9.27
C ALA A 55 19.89 -8.37 -9.11
N ARG A 56 20.65 -8.87 -10.07
CA ARG A 56 22.10 -8.79 -10.13
C ARG A 56 22.57 -8.09 -11.39
N VAL A 57 23.83 -7.64 -11.39
CA VAL A 57 24.49 -7.04 -12.56
C VAL A 57 24.28 -7.92 -13.81
N GLY A 58 23.89 -7.27 -14.91
CA GLY A 58 23.63 -7.91 -16.20
C GLY A 58 22.20 -8.41 -16.39
N GLN A 59 21.38 -8.49 -15.34
CA GLN A 59 19.97 -8.83 -15.46
C GLN A 59 19.13 -7.61 -15.88
N HIS A 60 17.92 -7.87 -16.38
CA HIS A 60 16.95 -6.84 -16.75
C HIS A 60 15.82 -6.78 -15.72
N VAL A 61 15.48 -5.58 -15.26
CA VAL A 61 14.33 -5.33 -14.38
C VAL A 61 13.20 -4.74 -15.23
N CYS A 62 12.15 -5.53 -15.39
CA CYS A 62 10.94 -5.19 -16.13
C CYS A 62 9.86 -4.70 -15.16
N ILE A 63 9.47 -3.44 -15.27
CA ILE A 63 8.44 -2.81 -14.45
C ILE A 63 7.24 -2.46 -15.32
N LYS A 64 6.09 -3.03 -14.98
CA LYS A 64 4.80 -2.76 -15.62
C LYS A 64 3.93 -2.02 -14.60
N ALA A 65 3.40 -0.86 -14.97
CA ALA A 65 2.48 -0.09 -14.14
C ALA A 65 1.17 0.18 -14.89
N LYS A 66 0.06 0.13 -14.16
CA LYS A 66 -1.29 0.34 -14.69
C LYS A 66 -2.14 1.09 -13.67
N VAL A 67 -2.91 2.08 -14.12
CA VAL A 67 -3.94 2.71 -13.28
C VAL A 67 -5.07 1.71 -13.06
N ASN A 68 -5.24 1.26 -11.82
CA ASN A 68 -6.28 0.31 -11.44
C ASN A 68 -7.61 1.02 -11.25
N ARG A 69 -7.60 2.15 -10.52
CA ARG A 69 -8.80 2.92 -10.25
C ARG A 69 -8.48 4.41 -10.05
N PRO A 70 -9.03 5.29 -10.90
CA PRO A 70 -9.11 6.71 -10.59
C PRO A 70 -10.24 6.97 -9.62
N PHE A 71 -10.02 7.90 -8.71
CA PHE A 71 -11.03 8.47 -7.83
C PHE A 71 -11.31 9.90 -8.30
N ASN A 72 -11.39 10.86 -7.38
CA ASN A 72 -11.64 12.26 -7.70
C ASN A 72 -10.38 12.94 -8.26
N THR A 73 -9.44 13.30 -7.36
CA THR A 73 -8.13 13.90 -7.70
C THR A 73 -6.96 12.92 -7.56
N SER A 74 -7.23 11.74 -7.01
CA SER A 74 -6.26 10.67 -6.75
C SER A 74 -6.55 9.42 -7.56
N MET A 75 -5.55 8.58 -7.74
CA MET A 75 -5.70 7.28 -8.39
C MET A 75 -4.78 6.25 -7.77
N GLU A 76 -5.22 4.99 -7.75
CA GLU A 76 -4.36 3.85 -7.45
C GLU A 76 -3.69 3.36 -8.73
N VAL A 77 -2.37 3.18 -8.66
CA VAL A 77 -1.55 2.55 -9.69
C VAL A 77 -1.03 1.23 -9.14
N GLY A 78 -1.31 0.12 -9.84
CA GLY A 78 -0.72 -1.18 -9.60
C GLY A 78 0.60 -1.32 -10.36
N ILE A 79 1.61 -1.89 -9.71
CA ILE A 79 2.95 -2.11 -10.25
C ILE A 79 3.32 -3.58 -10.11
N LYS A 80 3.82 -4.17 -11.19
CA LYS A 80 4.43 -5.50 -11.22
C LYS A 80 5.89 -5.38 -11.62
N VAL A 81 6.79 -5.95 -10.82
CA VAL A 81 8.23 -5.99 -11.07
C VAL A 81 8.65 -7.43 -11.33
N GLU A 82 9.34 -7.63 -12.44
CA GLU A 82 9.86 -8.92 -12.90
C GLU A 82 11.35 -8.77 -13.24
N ILE A 83 12.14 -9.80 -12.97
CA ILE A 83 13.53 -9.90 -13.42
C ILE A 83 13.60 -10.88 -14.58
N GLU A 84 14.34 -10.52 -15.59
CA GLU A 84 14.68 -11.34 -16.74
C GLU A 84 16.20 -11.49 -16.82
N ASP A 85 16.67 -12.71 -17.00
CA ASP A 85 18.09 -13.00 -17.24
C ASP A 85 18.27 -13.17 -18.75
N PRO A 86 19.04 -12.31 -19.44
CA PRO A 86 19.16 -12.38 -20.91
C PRO A 86 19.73 -13.72 -21.41
N SER A 87 20.35 -14.52 -20.53
CA SER A 87 20.89 -15.83 -20.85
C SER A 87 19.91 -17.00 -20.62
N LYS A 88 18.75 -16.75 -20.00
CA LYS A 88 17.80 -17.80 -19.61
C LYS A 88 16.39 -17.45 -20.05
N GLU A 89 15.66 -18.47 -20.46
CA GLU A 89 14.25 -18.32 -20.77
C GLU A 89 13.43 -18.24 -19.47
N GLY A 90 12.59 -17.20 -19.36
CA GLY A 90 11.66 -17.02 -18.26
C GLY A 90 11.88 -15.75 -17.43
N GLN A 91 10.78 -15.25 -16.87
CA GLN A 91 10.75 -14.09 -15.98
C GLN A 91 10.48 -14.53 -14.55
N LYS A 92 11.20 -13.93 -13.59
CA LYS A 92 11.01 -14.21 -12.17
C LYS A 92 10.34 -13.01 -11.50
N HIS A 93 9.27 -13.26 -10.74
CA HIS A 93 8.58 -12.21 -10.01
C HIS A 93 9.44 -11.63 -8.88
N VAL A 94 9.48 -10.30 -8.74
CA VAL A 94 10.20 -9.61 -7.66
C VAL A 94 9.24 -9.10 -6.60
N CYS A 95 8.27 -8.31 -7.03
CA CYS A 95 7.26 -7.74 -6.16
C CYS A 95 6.06 -7.26 -6.97
N THR A 96 4.90 -7.25 -6.31
CA THR A 96 3.72 -6.50 -6.71
C THR A 96 3.53 -5.38 -5.70
N ALA A 97 3.37 -4.15 -6.16
CA ALA A 97 3.23 -2.98 -5.33
C ALA A 97 2.03 -2.14 -5.78
N PHE A 98 1.50 -1.34 -4.87
CA PHE A 98 0.44 -0.38 -5.15
C PHE A 98 0.85 0.98 -4.61
N SER A 99 0.59 2.02 -5.40
CA SER A 99 0.90 3.39 -5.00
C SER A 99 -0.25 4.32 -5.38
N THR A 100 -0.49 5.32 -4.55
CA THR A 100 -1.52 6.34 -4.79
C THR A 100 -0.86 7.62 -5.27
N TYR A 101 -1.32 8.12 -6.40
CA TYR A 101 -0.88 9.38 -6.99
C TYR A 101 -1.99 10.40 -6.91
N VAL A 102 -1.62 11.67 -6.76
CA VAL A 102 -2.53 12.81 -6.77
C VAL A 102 -2.12 13.78 -7.86
N THR A 103 -3.11 14.30 -8.58
CA THR A 103 -2.88 15.29 -9.64
C THR A 103 -2.42 16.62 -9.06
N LYS A 104 -1.44 17.23 -9.72
CA LYS A 104 -0.91 18.57 -9.45
C LYS A 104 -0.97 19.41 -10.72
N PRO A 105 -2.17 19.95 -11.04
CA PRO A 105 -2.33 20.85 -12.17
C PRO A 105 -1.55 22.16 -11.93
N VAL A 106 -1.08 22.76 -13.02
CA VAL A 106 -0.49 24.10 -12.96
C VAL A 106 -1.61 25.12 -12.75
N GLY A 107 -1.60 25.81 -11.61
CA GLY A 107 -2.64 26.78 -11.23
C GLY A 107 -3.65 26.25 -10.19
N SER A 108 -4.81 26.90 -10.10
CA SER A 108 -5.85 26.62 -9.08
C SER A 108 -6.96 25.68 -9.54
N THR A 109 -6.93 25.21 -10.79
CA THR A 109 -8.01 24.41 -11.38
C THR A 109 -7.94 22.96 -10.93
N LYS A 110 -8.97 22.46 -10.23
CA LYS A 110 -9.07 21.02 -9.90
C LYS A 110 -9.24 20.21 -11.20
N VAL A 111 -8.42 19.15 -11.36
CA VAL A 111 -8.54 18.20 -12.48
C VAL A 111 -9.30 16.97 -12.00
N TYR A 112 -10.42 16.67 -12.66
CA TYR A 112 -11.23 15.48 -12.40
C TYR A 112 -10.78 14.34 -13.31
N LEU A 113 -10.48 13.20 -12.69
CA LEU A 113 -9.98 12.03 -13.42
C LEU A 113 -11.10 11.29 -14.13
N LYS A 114 -10.87 10.93 -15.39
CA LYS A 114 -11.80 10.11 -16.16
C LYS A 114 -11.81 8.67 -15.63
N PRO A 115 -12.96 7.98 -15.56
CA PRO A 115 -13.01 6.57 -15.23
C PRO A 115 -12.16 5.72 -16.18
N VAL A 116 -11.52 4.67 -15.66
CA VAL A 116 -10.78 3.70 -16.49
C VAL A 116 -11.77 2.77 -17.19
N ARG A 117 -11.52 2.50 -18.48
CA ARG A 117 -12.29 1.50 -19.23
C ARG A 117 -11.86 0.09 -18.79
N LEU A 118 -12.78 -0.67 -18.23
CA LEU A 118 -12.56 -2.05 -17.81
C LEU A 118 -12.91 -2.99 -18.97
N GLN A 119 -11.97 -3.85 -19.38
CA GLN A 119 -12.17 -4.75 -20.52
C GLN A 119 -12.18 -6.22 -20.09
N SER A 120 -11.26 -6.60 -19.19
CA SER A 120 -11.13 -7.97 -18.71
C SER A 120 -11.78 -8.18 -17.35
N SER A 121 -12.05 -9.44 -16.99
CA SER A 121 -12.47 -9.82 -15.63
C SER A 121 -11.44 -9.39 -14.58
N GLN A 122 -10.14 -9.49 -14.91
CA GLN A 122 -9.05 -9.01 -14.06
C GLN A 122 -9.13 -7.49 -13.83
N ASP A 123 -9.54 -6.70 -14.83
CA ASP A 123 -9.71 -5.25 -14.67
C ASP A 123 -10.82 -4.92 -13.67
N HIS A 124 -11.95 -5.61 -13.78
CA HIS A 124 -13.08 -5.45 -12.86
C HIS A 124 -12.70 -5.84 -11.43
N LEU A 125 -11.93 -6.91 -11.29
CA LEU A 125 -11.38 -7.35 -10.01
C LEU A 125 -10.45 -6.28 -9.43
N GLU A 126 -9.41 -5.86 -10.15
CA GLU A 126 -8.45 -4.85 -9.66
C GLU A 126 -9.12 -3.52 -9.33
N TYR A 127 -10.12 -3.10 -10.12
CA TYR A 127 -10.91 -1.90 -9.85
C TYR A 127 -11.69 -1.99 -8.53
N SER A 128 -12.21 -3.17 -8.21
CA SER A 128 -12.95 -3.43 -6.97
C SER A 128 -12.00 -3.52 -5.77
N LEU A 129 -10.90 -4.24 -5.91
CA LEU A 129 -9.87 -4.38 -4.87
C LEU A 129 -9.17 -3.05 -4.56
N ALA A 130 -9.05 -2.14 -5.53
CA ALA A 130 -8.51 -0.81 -5.33
C ALA A 130 -9.30 0.03 -4.30
N ALA A 131 -10.62 -0.14 -4.22
CA ALA A 131 -11.43 0.53 -3.18
C ALA A 131 -11.12 -0.03 -1.79
N GLU A 132 -11.01 -1.35 -1.64
CA GLU A 132 -10.66 -1.97 -0.36
C GLU A 132 -9.24 -1.61 0.09
N ARG A 133 -8.28 -1.60 -0.84
CA ARG A 133 -6.92 -1.12 -0.55
C ARG A 133 -6.93 0.35 -0.12
N ARG A 134 -7.70 1.21 -0.79
CA ARG A 134 -7.89 2.61 -0.36
C ARG A 134 -8.44 2.69 1.06
N ARG A 135 -9.44 1.87 1.41
CA ARG A 135 -9.99 1.81 2.77
C ARG A 135 -8.92 1.45 3.79
N ILE A 136 -8.08 0.46 3.50
CA ILE A 136 -6.95 0.06 4.37
C ILE A 136 -5.94 1.20 4.56
N ARG A 137 -5.67 2.00 3.52
CA ARG A 137 -4.80 3.18 3.61
C ARG A 137 -5.36 4.23 4.58
N LEU A 138 -6.66 4.50 4.51
CA LEU A 138 -7.33 5.51 5.36
C LEU A 138 -7.33 5.10 6.83
N TYR A 139 -7.73 3.86 7.13
CA TYR A 139 -7.79 3.35 8.51
C TYR A 139 -6.45 2.87 9.07
N HIS A 140 -5.36 2.97 8.31
CA HIS A 140 -4.07 2.46 8.77
C HIS A 140 -3.59 3.11 10.06
N GLN A 141 -3.74 4.43 10.14
CA GLN A 141 -3.28 5.20 11.29
C GLN A 141 -4.09 4.86 12.54
N ASP A 142 -5.41 4.71 12.41
CA ASP A 142 -6.29 4.34 13.51
C ASP A 142 -6.03 2.90 13.96
N ALA A 143 -5.87 1.97 13.02
CA ALA A 143 -5.51 0.59 13.33
C ALA A 143 -4.19 0.49 14.11
N TYR A 144 -3.20 1.33 13.77
CA TYR A 144 -1.96 1.42 14.53
C TYR A 144 -2.17 2.03 15.91
N ASN A 145 -2.90 3.15 16.01
CA ASN A 145 -3.16 3.82 17.28
C ASN A 145 -3.92 2.90 18.26
N ASN A 146 -4.97 2.22 17.79
CA ASN A 146 -5.75 1.28 18.60
C ASN A 146 -4.86 0.16 19.17
N LEU A 147 -3.94 -0.40 18.37
CA LEU A 147 -2.99 -1.41 18.85
C LEU A 147 -1.95 -0.86 19.85
N MET A 148 -1.67 0.43 19.80
CA MET A 148 -0.78 1.09 20.75
C MET A 148 -1.49 1.43 22.07
N GLU A 149 -2.79 1.72 22.02
CA GLU A 149 -3.63 2.03 23.18
C GLU A 149 -4.07 0.80 23.97
N ASP A 150 -4.33 -0.32 23.29
CA ASP A 150 -4.85 -1.57 23.88
C ASP A 150 -3.91 -2.20 24.93
N GLY A 151 -2.70 -1.67 25.16
CA GLY A 151 -1.78 -2.12 26.21
C GLY A 151 -1.27 -3.56 26.05
N SER A 152 -1.82 -4.33 25.10
CA SER A 152 -1.52 -5.73 24.76
C SER A 152 -0.18 -5.90 24.04
N VAL A 153 0.64 -4.84 24.00
CA VAL A 153 2.08 -4.91 23.82
C VAL A 153 2.72 -4.96 25.21
N LEU A 154 2.31 -5.97 25.99
CA LEU A 154 2.92 -6.29 27.27
C LEU A 154 4.43 -6.43 27.04
N TYR A 155 5.16 -5.61 27.76
CA TYR A 155 6.59 -5.75 27.97
C TYR A 155 6.77 -7.14 28.58
N ASP A 156 7.19 -8.14 27.79
CA ASP A 156 7.54 -9.45 28.36
C ASP A 156 8.64 -9.19 29.39
N ILE A 157 8.31 -9.29 30.68
CA ILE A 157 9.20 -9.04 31.82
C ILE A 157 10.42 -9.99 31.79
N GLU A 158 10.37 -11.07 31.02
CA GLU A 158 11.53 -11.93 30.71
C GLU A 158 12.61 -11.26 29.86
N TRP A 159 12.32 -10.10 29.23
CA TRP A 159 13.27 -9.39 28.39
C TRP A 159 14.51 -8.92 29.15
N GLU A 160 14.44 -8.56 30.43
CA GLU A 160 15.57 -7.92 31.13
C GLU A 160 16.78 -8.82 31.42
N LYS A 161 16.64 -10.15 31.38
CA LYS A 161 17.69 -11.08 31.83
C LYS A 161 18.83 -11.33 30.83
N ASP A 162 18.77 -10.75 29.64
CA ASP A 162 19.77 -10.96 28.58
C ASP A 162 20.83 -9.83 28.58
N ASN A 163 22.06 -10.17 28.98
CA ASN A 163 23.18 -9.22 29.08
C ASN A 163 23.79 -8.83 27.71
N ASN A 164 23.47 -9.54 26.63
CA ASN A 164 24.03 -9.31 25.28
C ASN A 164 23.18 -8.40 24.39
N LYS A 165 22.49 -7.41 24.97
CA LYS A 165 21.65 -6.48 24.19
C LYS A 165 22.43 -5.27 23.70
N VAL A 166 22.15 -4.87 22.45
CA VAL A 166 22.72 -3.68 21.82
C VAL A 166 21.81 -2.47 22.06
N LEU A 167 22.38 -1.33 22.44
CA LEU A 167 21.62 -0.09 22.60
C LEU A 167 21.13 0.41 21.23
N SER A 168 19.82 0.68 21.11
CA SER A 168 19.23 1.22 19.87
C SER A 168 19.95 2.48 19.35
N ASP A 169 20.40 3.36 20.25
CA ASP A 169 21.07 4.61 19.89
C ASP A 169 22.39 4.41 19.12
N SER A 170 23.10 3.30 19.36
CA SER A 170 24.32 2.95 18.61
C SER A 170 24.07 2.72 17.11
N THR A 171 22.81 2.49 16.72
CA THR A 171 22.40 2.26 15.33
C THR A 171 21.90 3.54 14.64
N ARG A 172 21.87 4.68 15.34
CA ARG A 172 21.33 5.94 14.82
C ARG A 172 22.16 6.48 13.67
N VAL A 173 21.51 6.76 12.54
CA VAL A 173 22.14 7.36 11.35
C VAL A 173 21.39 8.63 11.01
N GLU A 174 22.13 9.68 10.68
CA GLU A 174 21.59 10.91 10.12
C GLU A 174 22.30 11.21 8.80
N SER A 175 21.52 11.55 7.77
CA SER A 175 22.05 12.04 6.49
C SER A 175 21.23 13.23 6.04
N ILE A 176 21.86 14.13 5.29
CA ILE A 176 21.20 15.28 4.71
C ILE A 176 21.46 15.30 3.21
N GLU A 177 20.39 15.43 2.43
CA GLU A 177 20.46 15.49 0.97
C GLU A 177 19.87 16.81 0.49
N LEU A 178 20.55 17.48 -0.45
CA LEU A 178 20.02 18.65 -1.11
C LEU A 178 19.17 18.23 -2.31
N VAL A 179 17.94 18.73 -2.40
CA VAL A 179 17.10 18.49 -3.57
C VAL A 179 17.60 19.34 -4.73
N LEU A 180 18.11 18.67 -5.76
CA LEU A 180 18.61 19.27 -6.99
C LEU A 180 17.57 19.11 -8.11
N PRO A 181 17.70 19.86 -9.23
CA PRO A 181 16.80 19.73 -10.38
C PRO A 181 16.53 18.28 -10.87
N PRO A 182 17.50 17.36 -10.98
CA PRO A 182 17.21 15.98 -11.41
C PRO A 182 16.35 15.17 -10.41
N HIS A 183 16.24 15.63 -9.16
CA HIS A 183 15.47 14.96 -8.11
C HIS A 183 13.98 15.34 -8.12
N ALA A 184 13.59 16.24 -9.02
CA ALA A 184 12.25 16.81 -9.09
C ALA A 184 11.67 16.77 -10.49
N ASN A 185 10.34 16.83 -10.57
CA ASN A 185 9.63 17.00 -11.83
C ASN A 185 9.84 18.41 -12.40
N HIS A 186 9.35 18.64 -13.62
CA HIS A 186 9.46 19.93 -14.32
C HIS A 186 8.77 21.10 -13.59
N GLN A 187 7.91 20.83 -12.60
CA GLN A 187 7.28 21.84 -11.74
C GLN A 187 8.06 22.08 -10.44
N GLY A 188 9.22 21.44 -10.28
CA GLY A 188 10.07 21.56 -9.09
C GLY A 188 9.64 20.71 -7.89
N ASN A 189 8.64 19.82 -8.02
CA ASN A 189 8.25 18.90 -6.94
C ASN A 189 9.15 17.67 -6.93
N THR A 190 9.69 17.31 -5.76
CA THR A 190 10.59 16.16 -5.57
C THR A 190 9.86 14.85 -5.87
N PHE A 191 10.50 13.94 -6.59
CA PHE A 191 9.95 12.61 -6.85
C PHE A 191 9.90 11.78 -5.57
N GLY A 192 8.78 11.12 -5.30
CA GLY A 192 8.63 10.22 -4.15
C GLY A 192 9.64 9.08 -4.18
N GLY A 193 9.94 8.57 -5.38
CA GLY A 193 10.94 7.55 -5.64
C GLY A 193 12.35 7.94 -5.20
N GLN A 194 12.74 9.20 -5.41
CA GLN A 194 14.05 9.69 -5.00
C GLN A 194 14.15 9.75 -3.47
N ILE A 195 13.09 10.20 -2.78
CA ILE A 195 13.02 10.20 -1.32
C ILE A 195 13.12 8.77 -0.79
N MET A 196 12.39 7.81 -1.39
CA MET A 196 12.47 6.40 -1.02
C MET A 196 13.86 5.80 -1.19
N ALA A 197 14.57 6.15 -2.26
CA ALA A 197 15.94 5.69 -2.47
C ALA A 197 16.91 6.18 -1.38
N TRP A 198 16.84 7.47 -1.03
CA TRP A 198 17.64 8.02 0.06
C TRP A 198 17.27 7.42 1.43
N MET A 199 15.98 7.21 1.69
CA MET A 199 15.53 6.55 2.92
C MET A 199 16.10 5.15 3.06
N GLU A 200 16.10 4.37 1.98
CA GLU A 200 16.64 3.01 1.97
C GLU A 200 18.14 3.02 2.28
N ASN A 201 18.91 3.90 1.66
CA ASN A 201 20.35 4.01 1.92
C ASN A 201 20.64 4.27 3.41
N VAL A 202 19.95 5.23 4.02
CA VAL A 202 20.16 5.59 5.44
C VAL A 202 19.68 4.47 6.37
N ALA A 203 18.58 3.81 6.04
CA ALA A 203 18.07 2.68 6.80
C ALA A 203 18.99 1.45 6.72
N ASN A 204 19.56 1.19 5.54
CA ASN A 204 20.52 0.11 5.31
C ASN A 204 21.75 0.28 6.21
N ILE A 205 22.32 1.48 6.26
CA ILE A 205 23.46 1.79 7.14
C ILE A 205 23.09 1.53 8.60
N SER A 206 21.89 1.91 9.04
CA SER A 206 21.42 1.67 10.41
C SER A 206 21.31 0.17 10.72
N ALA A 207 20.75 -0.62 9.81
CA ALA A 207 20.67 -2.07 9.93
C ALA A 207 22.07 -2.72 9.95
N SER A 208 22.96 -2.30 9.06
CA SER A 208 24.34 -2.80 8.97
C SER A 208 25.18 -2.48 10.21
N ARG A 209 24.94 -1.34 10.88
CA ARG A 209 25.59 -1.05 12.18
C ARG A 209 25.23 -2.07 13.26
N LEU A 210 24.00 -2.60 13.23
CA LEU A 210 23.56 -3.60 14.19
C LEU A 210 24.15 -4.99 13.90
N CYS A 211 24.04 -5.46 12.65
CA CYS A 211 24.44 -6.83 12.31
C CYS A 211 25.91 -6.98 11.90
N ARG A 212 26.63 -5.86 11.70
CA ARG A 212 28.03 -5.83 11.21
C ARG A 212 28.25 -6.63 9.92
N THR A 213 27.19 -6.75 9.12
CA THR A 213 27.17 -7.46 7.84
C THR A 213 26.25 -6.72 6.87
N HIS A 214 26.16 -7.22 5.64
CA HIS A 214 25.26 -6.69 4.64
C HIS A 214 23.80 -7.03 4.98
N ALA A 215 22.98 -6.00 5.11
CA ALA A 215 21.55 -6.12 5.32
C ALA A 215 20.83 -5.96 3.97
N THR A 216 19.98 -6.92 3.62
CA THR A 216 19.16 -6.89 2.41
C THR A 216 17.74 -6.48 2.77
N LEU A 217 17.18 -5.53 2.01
CA LEU A 217 15.80 -5.08 2.22
C LEU A 217 14.82 -6.20 1.89
N LYS A 218 13.93 -6.52 2.82
CA LYS A 218 12.88 -7.53 2.65
C LYS A 218 11.52 -6.91 2.35
N SER A 219 11.17 -5.84 3.06
CA SER A 219 9.91 -5.14 2.82
C SER A 219 9.95 -3.71 3.31
N VAL A 220 9.07 -2.89 2.75
CA VAL A 220 8.77 -1.52 3.20
C VAL A 220 7.31 -1.50 3.62
N ASP A 221 7.03 -1.03 4.84
CA ASP A 221 5.66 -0.87 5.33
C ASP A 221 4.96 0.28 4.61
N MET A 222 3.64 0.19 4.48
CA MET A 222 2.80 1.23 3.92
C MET A 222 2.99 2.57 4.64
N PHE A 223 3.16 3.64 3.87
CA PHE A 223 3.31 4.99 4.41
C PHE A 223 2.71 6.06 3.48
N LYS A 224 2.54 7.26 4.03
CA LYS A 224 1.98 8.43 3.35
C LYS A 224 2.98 9.58 3.35
N PHE A 225 3.07 10.28 2.22
CA PHE A 225 3.70 11.60 2.13
C PHE A 225 2.74 12.66 2.67
N ARG A 226 3.17 13.33 3.75
CA ARG A 226 2.37 14.33 4.49
C ARG A 226 2.44 15.72 3.89
N GLY A 227 3.53 16.04 3.19
CA GLY A 227 3.75 17.35 2.61
C GLY A 227 4.63 17.28 1.36
N PRO A 228 4.61 18.34 0.53
CA PRO A 228 5.45 18.44 -0.64
C PRO A 228 6.91 18.75 -0.26
N SER A 229 7.83 18.40 -1.14
CA SER A 229 9.23 18.80 -1.12
C SER A 229 9.58 19.39 -2.47
N THR A 230 10.36 20.47 -2.52
CA THR A 230 10.71 21.17 -3.75
C THR A 230 12.21 21.30 -3.97
N VAL A 231 12.65 21.58 -5.19
CA VAL A 231 14.05 21.88 -5.50
C VAL A 231 14.58 22.99 -4.57
N GLY A 232 15.76 22.77 -4.00
CA GLY A 232 16.37 23.65 -3.00
C GLY A 232 16.09 23.25 -1.54
N ASP A 233 15.14 22.35 -1.29
CA ASP A 233 14.92 21.80 0.05
C ASP A 233 16.11 20.94 0.48
N ARG A 234 16.44 21.01 1.78
CA ARG A 234 17.35 20.08 2.45
C ARG A 234 16.51 19.01 3.13
N LEU A 235 16.68 17.75 2.72
CA LEU A 235 16.00 16.62 3.32
C LEU A 235 16.90 15.97 4.36
N LEU A 236 16.50 16.05 5.62
CA LEU A 236 17.14 15.39 6.74
C LEU A 236 16.49 14.03 6.98
N PHE A 237 17.29 12.98 6.87
CA PHE A 237 16.90 11.59 7.13
C PHE A 237 17.47 11.18 8.47
N ARG A 238 16.60 10.77 9.39
CA ARG A 238 17.01 10.16 10.67
C ARG A 238 16.53 8.72 10.73
N ALA A 239 17.46 7.77 10.72
CA ALA A 239 17.18 6.35 10.81
C ALA A 239 17.67 5.77 12.15
N ILE A 240 16.90 4.82 12.70
CA ILE A 240 17.29 4.06 13.88
C ILE A 240 16.61 2.69 13.87
N VAL A 241 17.27 1.67 14.41
CA VAL A 241 16.64 0.37 14.64
C VAL A 241 15.56 0.52 15.72
N ASN A 242 14.33 0.12 15.39
CA ASN A 242 13.21 0.12 16.33
C ASN A 242 13.16 -1.17 17.15
N ASN A 243 13.27 -2.32 16.47
CA ASN A 243 13.17 -3.64 17.07
C ASN A 243 13.77 -4.72 16.16
N THR A 244 14.07 -5.88 16.74
CA THR A 244 14.64 -7.06 16.09
C THR A 244 13.76 -8.26 16.33
N PHE A 245 13.47 -9.01 15.28
CA PHE A 245 12.67 -10.22 15.32
C PHE A 245 13.48 -11.39 14.77
N GLN A 246 14.15 -12.14 15.65
CA GLN A 246 15.02 -13.29 15.31
C GLN A 246 15.89 -13.05 14.06
N LYS A 247 15.38 -13.37 12.86
CA LYS A 247 16.05 -13.26 11.56
C LYS A 247 15.79 -11.96 10.78
N SER A 248 15.13 -10.98 11.39
CA SER A 248 14.80 -9.70 10.74
C SER A 248 14.94 -8.53 11.69
N VAL A 249 15.17 -7.34 11.15
CA VAL A 249 15.25 -6.09 11.90
C VAL A 249 14.34 -5.05 11.26
N GLU A 250 13.64 -4.27 12.08
CA GLU A 250 12.88 -3.12 11.63
C GLU A 250 13.65 -1.83 11.91
N VAL A 251 13.86 -1.04 10.86
CA VAL A 251 14.47 0.29 10.93
C VAL A 251 13.40 1.34 10.62
N GLY A 252 13.24 2.30 11.53
CA GLY A 252 12.39 3.46 11.29
C GLY A 252 13.20 4.60 10.68
N VAL A 253 12.67 5.25 9.66
CA VAL A 253 13.25 6.45 9.06
C VAL A 253 12.23 7.59 9.13
N ARG A 254 12.66 8.75 9.60
CA ARG A 254 11.91 10.00 9.56
C ARG A 254 12.58 10.99 8.62
N VAL A 255 11.79 11.61 7.74
CA VAL A 255 12.25 12.57 6.75
C VAL A 255 11.67 13.95 7.06
N GLU A 256 12.54 14.94 7.20
CA GLU A 256 12.17 16.34 7.41
C GLU A 256 12.74 17.20 6.28
N ALA A 257 11.91 18.05 5.68
CA ALA A 257 12.34 19.03 4.70
C ALA A 257 12.54 20.40 5.34
N PHE A 258 13.57 21.09 4.89
CA PHE A 258 13.86 22.46 5.28
C PHE A 258 14.20 23.27 4.03
N ASN A 259 13.43 24.32 3.76
CA ASN A 259 13.88 25.36 2.85
C ASN A 259 15.02 26.20 3.50
N CYS A 260 15.62 27.15 2.78
CA CYS A 260 16.76 27.93 3.32
C CYS A 260 16.41 28.73 4.60
N GLU A 261 15.20 29.27 4.71
CA GLU A 261 14.76 30.03 5.87
C GLU A 261 14.40 29.10 7.04
N GLU A 262 13.61 28.06 6.78
CA GLU A 262 13.23 26.99 7.70
C GLU A 262 14.45 26.29 8.32
N TRP A 263 15.51 26.11 7.51
CA TRP A 263 16.79 25.56 7.97
C TRP A 263 17.43 26.44 9.05
N THR A 264 17.45 27.75 8.81
CA THR A 264 18.01 28.73 9.76
C THR A 264 17.19 28.81 11.05
N LEU A 265 15.87 28.66 10.94
CA LEU A 265 14.93 28.68 12.06
C LEU A 265 14.74 27.31 12.74
N ALA A 266 15.40 26.26 12.27
CA ALA A 266 15.23 24.87 12.70
C ALA A 266 13.76 24.38 12.73
N LYS A 267 12.92 24.88 11.83
CA LYS A 267 11.49 24.53 11.71
C LYS A 267 11.24 23.66 10.48
N GLY A 268 11.49 22.36 10.62
CA GLY A 268 11.34 21.40 9.52
C GLY A 268 9.90 20.93 9.29
N ARG A 269 9.56 20.69 8.02
CA ARG A 269 8.30 20.06 7.60
C ARG A 269 8.47 18.54 7.58
N HIS A 270 7.67 17.82 8.35
CA HIS A 270 7.71 16.35 8.33
C HIS A 270 7.10 15.83 7.02
N ILE A 271 7.95 15.30 6.14
CA ILE A 271 7.54 14.80 4.83
C ILE A 271 6.92 13.41 4.96
N ASN A 272 7.66 12.47 5.54
CA ASN A 272 7.14 11.13 5.80
C ASN A 272 7.96 10.41 6.87
N SER A 273 7.37 9.36 7.41
CA SER A 273 8.07 8.34 8.19
C SER A 273 7.75 6.98 7.58
N ALA A 274 8.75 6.14 7.40
CA ALA A 274 8.56 4.77 6.95
C ALA A 274 9.35 3.78 7.80
N PHE A 275 8.96 2.52 7.67
CA PHE A 275 9.53 1.41 8.41
C PHE A 275 9.97 0.35 7.41
N LEU A 276 11.27 0.07 7.42
CA LEU A 276 11.91 -0.85 6.50
C LEU A 276 12.36 -2.08 7.26
N ILE A 277 12.13 -3.25 6.68
CA ILE A 277 12.48 -4.53 7.28
C ILE A 277 13.61 -5.15 6.50
N TYR A 278 14.70 -5.42 7.22
CA TYR A 278 15.89 -6.01 6.66
C TYR A 278 16.09 -7.43 7.17
N GLN A 279 16.79 -8.22 6.36
CA GLN A 279 17.31 -9.55 6.69
C GLN A 279 18.80 -9.57 6.38
N ALA A 280 19.55 -10.46 7.04
CA ALA A 280 20.97 -10.63 6.77
C ALA A 280 21.26 -12.10 6.49
N MET A 281 22.13 -12.36 5.52
CA MET A 281 22.57 -13.71 5.15
C MET A 281 24.09 -13.83 5.30
N ASN A 282 24.55 -15.00 5.76
CA ASN A 282 25.97 -15.33 5.83
C ASN A 282 26.54 -15.69 4.45
N SER A 283 27.84 -15.96 4.38
CA SER A 283 28.52 -16.37 3.13
C SER A 283 28.02 -17.72 2.57
N LYS A 284 27.33 -18.53 3.38
CA LYS A 284 26.70 -19.80 2.97
C LYS A 284 25.26 -19.63 2.50
N GLY A 285 24.71 -18.40 2.50
CA GLY A 285 23.32 -18.11 2.12
C GLY A 285 22.29 -18.36 3.23
N GLU A 286 22.71 -18.58 4.46
CA GLU A 286 21.80 -18.82 5.59
C GLU A 286 21.47 -17.52 6.32
N TYR A 287 20.21 -17.38 6.76
CA TYR A 287 19.76 -16.22 7.51
C TYR A 287 20.39 -16.14 8.91
N ILE A 288 20.97 -14.99 9.23
CA ILE A 288 21.64 -14.72 10.50
C ILE A 288 20.63 -14.14 11.50
N PRO A 289 20.64 -14.57 12.78
CA PRO A 289 19.88 -13.91 13.82
C PRO A 289 20.46 -12.53 14.16
N PHE A 290 19.60 -11.52 14.30
CA PHE A 290 20.01 -10.18 14.71
C PHE A 290 20.23 -10.11 16.23
N PRO A 291 21.24 -9.34 16.71
CA PRO A 291 21.38 -9.03 18.12
C PRO A 291 20.13 -8.36 18.69
N ARG A 292 19.74 -8.70 19.92
CA ARG A 292 18.56 -8.12 20.55
C ARG A 292 18.79 -6.65 20.91
N ILE A 293 17.78 -5.82 20.71
CA ILE A 293 17.83 -4.39 21.03
C ILE A 293 17.41 -4.14 22.49
N LYS A 294 18.18 -3.29 23.19
CA LYS A 294 17.79 -2.70 24.48
C LYS A 294 17.15 -1.33 24.23
N ALA A 295 15.87 -1.21 24.61
CA ALA A 295 15.18 0.07 24.74
C ALA A 295 15.37 0.60 26.18
N SER A 296 15.85 1.83 26.32
CA SER A 296 16.13 2.49 27.61
C SER A 296 15.40 3.82 27.78
N THR A 297 15.22 4.58 26.70
CA THR A 297 14.52 5.87 26.72
C THR A 297 13.03 5.69 26.39
N LYS A 298 12.19 6.64 26.84
CA LYS A 298 10.74 6.68 26.52
C LYS A 298 10.49 6.54 25.01
N ASP A 299 11.26 7.24 24.19
CA ASP A 299 11.15 7.14 22.73
C ASP A 299 11.58 5.78 22.17
N SER A 300 12.64 5.18 22.71
CA SER A 300 13.05 3.85 22.29
C SER A 300 12.01 2.78 22.66
N ILE A 301 11.37 2.89 23.82
CA ILE A 301 10.28 1.99 24.26
C ILE A 301 9.07 2.15 23.34
N ARG A 302 8.67 3.40 23.02
CA ARG A 302 7.58 3.68 22.08
C ARG A 302 7.85 3.10 20.70
N ARG A 303 9.07 3.25 20.17
CA ARG A 303 9.48 2.69 18.86
C ARG A 303 9.45 1.16 18.89
N PHE A 304 9.96 0.58 19.97
CA PHE A 304 10.01 -0.85 20.20
C PHE A 304 8.61 -1.48 20.19
N GLN A 305 7.67 -0.90 20.94
CA GLN A 305 6.27 -1.33 20.97
C GLN A 305 5.58 -1.10 19.62
N GLY A 306 5.84 0.06 18.99
CA GLY A 306 5.33 0.36 17.65
C GLY A 306 5.75 -0.67 16.60
N ALA A 307 6.96 -1.22 16.69
CA ALA A 307 7.42 -2.25 15.76
C ALA A 307 6.64 -3.57 15.94
N ILE A 308 6.26 -3.90 17.17
CA ILE A 308 5.42 -5.07 17.46
C ILE A 308 4.02 -4.85 16.88
N ALA A 309 3.42 -3.67 17.09
CA ALA A 309 2.12 -3.32 16.51
C ALA A 309 2.15 -3.38 14.97
N ARG A 310 3.15 -2.77 14.33
CA ARG A 310 3.34 -2.85 12.86
C ARG A 310 3.52 -4.29 12.37
N ARG A 311 4.27 -5.12 13.10
CA ARG A 311 4.40 -6.54 12.78
C ARG A 311 3.06 -7.27 12.84
N LYS A 312 2.23 -7.02 13.87
CA LYS A 312 0.87 -7.57 13.98
C LYS A 312 0.01 -7.16 12.78
N ILE A 313 0.04 -5.88 12.41
CA ILE A 313 -0.68 -5.34 11.23
C ILE A 313 -0.22 -6.03 9.95
N ARG A 314 1.10 -6.14 9.72
CA ARG A 314 1.66 -6.80 8.53
C ARG A 314 1.23 -8.25 8.42
N VAL A 315 1.29 -8.99 9.53
CA VAL A 315 0.86 -10.39 9.55
C VAL A 315 -0.62 -10.50 9.22
N ALA A 316 -1.46 -9.67 9.84
CA ALA A 316 -2.90 -9.64 9.55
C ALA A 316 -3.19 -9.32 8.06
N ARG A 317 -2.54 -8.30 7.49
CA ARG A 317 -2.65 -7.94 6.07
C ARG A 317 -2.18 -9.05 5.15
N LYS A 318 -1.07 -9.71 5.48
CA LYS A 318 -0.59 -10.85 4.70
C LYS A 318 -1.65 -11.95 4.62
N TYR A 319 -2.37 -12.24 5.71
CA TYR A 319 -3.50 -13.18 5.67
C TYR A 319 -4.72 -12.66 4.92
N MET A 320 -4.95 -11.35 4.85
CA MET A 320 -6.02 -10.75 4.05
C MET A 320 -5.74 -10.86 2.54
N PHE A 321 -4.48 -10.68 2.13
CA PHE A 321 -4.07 -10.63 0.73
C PHE A 321 -3.49 -11.93 0.17
N LEU A 322 -3.28 -12.96 1.01
CA LEU A 322 -2.78 -14.25 0.52
C LEU A 322 -3.80 -14.80 -0.50
N PRO A 323 -3.40 -15.02 -1.77
CA PRO A 323 -4.16 -15.89 -2.63
C PRO A 323 -4.02 -17.27 -2.00
N LYS A 324 -5.05 -17.77 -1.33
CA LYS A 324 -5.11 -19.21 -1.08
C LYS A 324 -5.06 -19.83 -2.48
N LEU A 325 -3.98 -20.57 -2.76
CA LEU A 325 -3.86 -21.39 -3.95
C LEU A 325 -5.19 -22.13 -4.13
N GLU A 326 -5.77 -22.01 -5.32
CA GLU A 326 -7.10 -22.52 -5.72
C GLU A 326 -8.31 -21.72 -5.23
N LYS A 327 -8.88 -20.92 -6.15
CA LYS A 327 -10.14 -20.16 -6.06
C LYS A 327 -10.25 -19.25 -4.81
N PRO A 328 -10.56 -17.94 -4.95
CA PRO A 328 -10.75 -17.08 -3.78
C PRO A 328 -11.77 -17.69 -2.80
N ILE A 329 -11.30 -18.06 -1.59
CA ILE A 329 -12.15 -18.71 -0.59
C ILE A 329 -13.12 -17.66 -0.04
N SER A 330 -14.42 -17.91 -0.19
CA SER A 330 -15.44 -17.10 0.50
C SER A 330 -15.30 -17.36 1.98
N HIS A 331 -15.12 -16.30 2.76
CA HIS A 331 -15.33 -16.40 4.20
C HIS A 331 -16.85 -16.40 4.46
N PRO A 332 -17.36 -17.41 5.19
CA PRO A 332 -18.77 -17.45 5.58
C PRO A 332 -19.17 -16.13 6.22
N TRP A 333 -20.33 -15.61 5.84
CA TRP A 333 -20.86 -14.38 6.40
C TRP A 333 -21.04 -14.55 7.92
N GLN A 334 -20.22 -13.88 8.72
CA GLN A 334 -20.34 -13.90 10.17
C GLN A 334 -21.42 -12.89 10.59
N LYS A 335 -22.45 -13.36 11.30
CA LYS A 335 -23.55 -12.52 11.81
C LYS A 335 -23.11 -11.42 12.79
N SER A 336 -21.88 -11.46 13.30
CA SER A 336 -21.29 -10.39 14.13
C SER A 336 -20.71 -9.25 13.30
N ASN A 337 -20.45 -9.47 12.00
CA ASN A 337 -19.73 -8.54 11.12
C ASN A 337 -20.65 -8.04 9.98
N GLN A 338 -21.91 -7.76 10.32
CA GLN A 338 -23.03 -7.54 9.38
C GLN A 338 -22.90 -6.35 8.42
N ALA A 339 -21.83 -5.57 8.53
CA ALA A 339 -21.69 -4.33 7.78
C ALA A 339 -20.87 -4.47 6.49
N TYR A 340 -20.03 -5.52 6.33
CA TYR A 340 -19.04 -5.52 5.24
C TYR A 340 -18.73 -6.91 4.65
N LEU A 341 -18.67 -6.98 3.32
CA LEU A 341 -18.08 -8.10 2.60
C LEU A 341 -16.56 -8.06 2.76
N SER A 342 -15.95 -9.16 3.19
CA SER A 342 -14.49 -9.26 3.26
C SER A 342 -13.85 -9.14 1.87
N TYR A 343 -12.59 -8.69 1.80
CA TYR A 343 -11.80 -8.61 0.55
C TYR A 343 -11.87 -9.89 -0.29
N ASN A 344 -11.76 -11.06 0.35
CA ASN A 344 -11.87 -12.35 -0.31
C ASN A 344 -13.29 -12.63 -0.84
N ASN A 345 -14.34 -12.15 -0.16
CA ASN A 345 -15.71 -12.26 -0.65
C ASN A 345 -15.94 -11.37 -1.87
N ILE A 346 -15.41 -10.14 -1.88
CA ILE A 346 -15.47 -9.24 -3.04
C ILE A 346 -14.71 -9.87 -4.22
N ALA A 347 -13.49 -10.36 -3.98
CA ALA A 347 -12.71 -11.04 -5.00
C ALA A 347 -13.45 -12.25 -5.57
N LYS A 348 -14.02 -13.10 -4.70
CA LYS A 348 -14.77 -14.29 -5.12
C LYS A 348 -16.02 -13.94 -5.91
N LEU A 349 -16.83 -12.99 -5.43
CA LEU A 349 -18.05 -12.58 -6.10
C LEU A 349 -17.76 -11.93 -7.46
N THR A 350 -16.68 -11.15 -7.57
CA THR A 350 -16.28 -10.53 -8.83
C THR A 350 -15.82 -11.58 -9.84
N VAL A 351 -15.03 -12.56 -9.41
CA VAL A 351 -14.61 -13.70 -10.26
C VAL A 351 -15.83 -14.54 -10.67
N LEU A 352 -16.70 -14.88 -9.73
CA LEU A 352 -17.90 -15.68 -9.96
C LEU A 352 -18.86 -14.98 -10.96
N ALA A 353 -19.08 -13.68 -10.80
CA ALA A 353 -19.93 -12.89 -11.69
C ALA A 353 -19.41 -12.81 -13.12
N ALA A 354 -18.10 -12.97 -13.32
CA ALA A 354 -17.43 -12.91 -14.62
C ALA A 354 -17.27 -14.28 -15.29
N ASN A 355 -17.72 -15.38 -14.67
CA ASN A 355 -17.68 -16.70 -15.29
C ASN A 355 -18.59 -16.78 -16.53
N ASP A 356 -18.20 -17.53 -17.55
CA ASP A 356 -18.99 -17.67 -18.78
C ASP A 356 -20.09 -18.76 -18.71
N GLY A 357 -20.19 -19.48 -17.59
CA GLY A 357 -21.09 -20.63 -17.41
C GLY A 357 -22.49 -20.33 -16.86
N TRP A 358 -22.91 -19.06 -16.78
CA TRP A 358 -24.22 -18.70 -16.22
C TRP A 358 -25.37 -19.13 -17.12
N GLU A 359 -26.28 -19.94 -16.59
CA GLU A 359 -27.51 -20.35 -17.27
C GLU A 359 -28.68 -19.47 -16.85
N LEU A 360 -29.49 -19.00 -17.78
CA LEU A 360 -30.68 -18.20 -17.48
C LEU A 360 -31.78 -19.11 -16.94
N SER A 361 -32.06 -19.02 -15.64
CA SER A 361 -33.05 -19.86 -14.96
C SER A 361 -34.46 -19.27 -15.01
N SER A 362 -34.58 -17.95 -14.86
CA SER A 362 -35.88 -17.27 -14.85
C SER A 362 -35.79 -15.85 -15.37
N THR A 363 -36.87 -15.41 -16.04
CA THR A 363 -37.05 -14.04 -16.49
C THR A 363 -38.37 -13.51 -15.97
N LEU A 364 -38.29 -12.48 -15.13
CA LEU A 364 -39.42 -11.67 -14.70
C LEU A 364 -39.34 -10.31 -15.44
N PRO A 365 -40.43 -9.51 -15.47
CA PRO A 365 -40.37 -8.17 -16.04
C PRO A 365 -39.24 -7.37 -15.38
N ASN A 366 -38.28 -6.92 -16.18
CA ASN A 366 -37.08 -6.19 -15.75
C ASN A 366 -36.07 -6.95 -14.87
N ILE A 367 -36.27 -8.24 -14.58
CA ILE A 367 -35.35 -9.03 -13.75
C ILE A 367 -34.98 -10.33 -14.45
N ARG A 368 -33.69 -10.61 -14.55
CA ARG A 368 -33.14 -11.86 -15.08
C ARG A 368 -32.40 -12.58 -13.97
N ILE A 369 -32.72 -13.85 -13.75
CA ILE A 369 -32.10 -14.69 -12.74
C ILE A 369 -31.28 -15.74 -13.47
N PHE A 370 -29.99 -15.78 -13.17
CA PHE A 370 -29.04 -16.73 -13.69
C PHE A 370 -28.58 -17.67 -12.58
N THR A 371 -28.34 -18.93 -12.93
CA THR A 371 -27.82 -19.96 -12.04
C THR A 371 -26.49 -20.48 -12.56
N PHE A 372 -25.58 -20.80 -11.65
CA PHE A 372 -24.30 -21.43 -11.96
C PHE A 372 -24.01 -22.49 -10.91
N GLU A 373 -23.95 -23.75 -11.33
CA GLU A 373 -23.64 -24.89 -10.47
C GLU A 373 -22.17 -25.30 -10.66
N ASP A 374 -21.40 -25.28 -9.57
CA ASP A 374 -20.02 -25.79 -9.53
C ASP A 374 -19.86 -26.69 -8.31
N ARG A 375 -19.81 -28.01 -8.55
CA ARG A 375 -19.79 -29.06 -7.53
C ARG A 375 -20.99 -28.94 -6.59
N ASP A 376 -20.76 -28.71 -5.29
CA ASP A 376 -21.80 -28.64 -4.26
C ASP A 376 -22.32 -27.21 -4.03
N ILE A 377 -22.04 -26.27 -4.93
CA ILE A 377 -22.40 -24.85 -4.77
C ILE A 377 -23.30 -24.40 -5.92
N LEU A 378 -24.55 -24.08 -5.60
CA LEU A 378 -25.46 -23.34 -6.48
C LEU A 378 -25.27 -21.84 -6.25
N SER A 379 -24.83 -21.14 -7.29
CA SER A 379 -24.70 -19.69 -7.31
C SER A 379 -25.86 -19.07 -8.08
N ILE A 380 -26.41 -17.97 -7.57
CA ILE A 380 -27.52 -17.25 -8.19
C ILE A 380 -27.07 -15.81 -8.46
N LYS A 381 -27.21 -15.36 -9.71
CA LYS A 381 -26.97 -13.97 -10.13
C LYS A 381 -28.29 -13.37 -10.58
N VAL A 382 -28.67 -12.25 -9.97
CA VAL A 382 -29.88 -11.53 -10.33
C VAL A 382 -29.49 -10.21 -10.99
N GLU A 383 -29.89 -10.02 -12.24
CA GLU A 383 -29.74 -8.76 -12.96
C GLU A 383 -31.08 -8.05 -13.04
N MET A 384 -31.15 -6.82 -12.55
CA MET A 384 -32.34 -5.98 -12.65
C MET A 384 -32.06 -4.79 -13.58
N GLN A 385 -32.88 -4.62 -14.61
CA GLN A 385 -32.85 -3.46 -15.50
C GLN A 385 -33.83 -2.40 -15.02
N VAL A 386 -33.32 -1.22 -14.65
CA VAL A 386 -34.17 -0.08 -14.27
C VAL A 386 -34.05 0.99 -15.34
N ARG A 387 -35.17 1.38 -15.99
CA ARG A 387 -35.19 2.48 -16.95
C ARG A 387 -35.38 3.81 -16.22
N VAL A 388 -34.30 4.56 -16.07
CA VAL A 388 -34.28 5.88 -15.42
C VAL A 388 -33.53 6.85 -16.32
N GLN A 389 -33.92 8.14 -16.33
CA GLN A 389 -33.15 9.16 -17.04
C GLN A 389 -31.71 9.21 -16.50
N PRO A 390 -30.66 9.29 -17.36
CA PRO A 390 -29.26 9.22 -16.91
C PRO A 390 -28.90 10.23 -15.82
N LYS A 391 -29.43 11.46 -15.89
CA LYS A 391 -29.25 12.48 -14.84
C LYS A 391 -29.80 12.04 -13.50
N GLN A 392 -30.95 11.38 -13.51
CA GLN A 392 -31.63 10.94 -12.30
C GLN A 392 -30.99 9.67 -11.74
N ALA A 393 -30.51 8.75 -12.59
CA ALA A 393 -29.69 7.62 -12.15
C ALA A 393 -28.37 8.08 -11.52
N TYR A 394 -27.67 9.04 -12.15
CA TYR A 394 -26.46 9.63 -11.58
C TYR A 394 -26.74 10.30 -10.24
N TYR A 395 -27.79 11.12 -10.15
CA TYR A 395 -28.21 11.76 -8.91
C TYR A 395 -28.48 10.73 -7.79
N LEU A 396 -29.34 9.73 -8.05
CA LEU A 396 -29.74 8.72 -7.06
C LEU A 396 -28.60 7.78 -6.63
N LEU A 397 -27.57 7.58 -7.47
CA LEU A 397 -26.41 6.74 -7.18
C LEU A 397 -25.20 7.52 -6.67
N SER A 398 -25.18 8.85 -6.84
CA SER A 398 -24.09 9.72 -6.39
C SER A 398 -24.04 9.90 -4.88
N ASP A 399 -25.18 9.75 -4.19
CA ASP A 399 -25.26 9.80 -2.73
C ASP A 399 -26.04 8.59 -2.21
N LEU A 400 -25.40 7.78 -1.37
CA LEU A 400 -26.01 6.64 -0.70
C LEU A 400 -27.19 7.07 0.20
N GLY A 401 -27.25 8.32 0.66
CA GLY A 401 -28.40 8.87 1.37
C GLY A 401 -29.68 8.93 0.53
N LEU A 402 -29.57 8.90 -0.80
CA LEU A 402 -30.72 8.88 -1.72
C LEU A 402 -31.22 7.46 -2.02
N ARG A 403 -30.55 6.44 -1.48
CA ARG A 403 -30.91 5.02 -1.64
C ARG A 403 -32.37 4.70 -1.25
N PRO A 404 -32.94 5.25 -0.16
CA PRO A 404 -34.34 5.01 0.20
C PRO A 404 -35.35 5.46 -0.86
N ASN A 405 -34.97 6.39 -1.75
CA ASN A 405 -35.87 6.89 -2.80
C ASN A 405 -36.12 5.88 -3.91
N TRP A 406 -35.36 4.79 -3.97
CA TRP A 406 -35.44 3.82 -5.06
C TRP A 406 -35.23 2.36 -4.63
N ASP A 407 -34.68 2.12 -3.43
CA ASP A 407 -34.55 0.79 -2.83
C ASP A 407 -35.58 0.63 -1.72
N MET A 408 -36.67 -0.07 -2.00
CA MET A 408 -37.78 -0.28 -1.06
C MET A 408 -37.40 -1.12 0.17
N HIS A 409 -36.19 -1.68 0.20
CA HIS A 409 -35.64 -2.42 1.33
C HIS A 409 -34.73 -1.55 2.21
N TYR A 410 -34.61 -0.25 1.92
CA TYR A 410 -33.92 0.74 2.76
C TYR A 410 -34.97 1.65 3.43
N LEU A 411 -35.07 1.61 4.76
CA LEU A 411 -35.97 2.47 5.53
C LEU A 411 -35.34 3.85 5.77
N SER A 412 -34.08 3.88 6.20
CA SER A 412 -33.32 5.13 6.36
C SER A 412 -31.85 4.93 6.02
N CYS A 413 -31.20 6.02 5.60
CA CYS A 413 -29.78 6.09 5.33
C CYS A 413 -29.27 7.46 5.80
N GLU A 414 -28.68 7.52 6.99
CA GLU A 414 -28.22 8.75 7.63
C GLU A 414 -26.69 8.81 7.62
N VAL A 415 -26.12 9.98 7.38
CA VAL A 415 -24.66 10.16 7.45
C VAL A 415 -24.26 10.30 8.91
N LEU A 416 -23.54 9.30 9.45
CA LEU A 416 -22.99 9.34 10.81
C LEU A 416 -21.74 10.20 10.89
N GLU A 417 -20.86 10.05 9.90
CA GLU A 417 -19.55 10.70 9.91
C GLU A 417 -19.10 11.00 8.48
N THR A 418 -18.51 12.17 8.29
CA THR A 418 -17.89 12.54 7.01
C THR A 418 -16.39 12.31 7.15
N ALA A 419 -15.92 11.12 6.75
CA ALA A 419 -14.53 10.70 6.86
C ALA A 419 -13.60 11.37 5.83
N GLY A 420 -14.15 12.14 4.87
CA GLY A 420 -13.41 12.96 3.91
C GLY A 420 -14.32 13.67 2.90
N GLU A 421 -13.76 14.38 1.90
CA GLU A 421 -14.54 15.08 0.86
C GLU A 421 -15.48 14.13 0.07
N ASP A 422 -15.12 12.85 -0.08
CA ASP A 422 -15.88 11.86 -0.88
C ASP A 422 -16.38 10.65 -0.06
N ASP A 423 -15.99 10.52 1.20
CA ASP A 423 -16.20 9.31 2.00
C ASP A 423 -17.11 9.62 3.20
N LYS A 424 -18.35 9.15 3.14
CA LYS A 424 -19.37 9.29 4.20
C LYS A 424 -19.63 7.91 4.82
N ILE A 425 -19.67 7.84 6.14
CA ILE A 425 -20.13 6.66 6.89
C ILE A 425 -21.64 6.81 7.06
N PHE A 426 -22.40 5.81 6.61
CA PHE A 426 -23.85 5.83 6.69
C PHE A 426 -24.36 4.83 7.74
N HIS A 427 -25.31 5.27 8.57
CA HIS A 427 -26.18 4.40 9.33
C HIS A 427 -27.39 4.06 8.47
N ILE A 428 -27.54 2.77 8.18
CA ILE A 428 -28.61 2.28 7.33
C ILE A 428 -29.56 1.45 8.17
N THR A 429 -30.86 1.72 8.06
CA THR A 429 -31.90 0.86 8.62
C THR A 429 -32.69 0.20 7.50
N CYS A 430 -32.99 -1.09 7.66
CA CYS A 430 -33.75 -1.89 6.70
C CYS A 430 -34.96 -2.52 7.39
N PRO A 431 -36.06 -2.80 6.66
CA PRO A 431 -37.20 -3.50 7.23
C PRO A 431 -36.77 -4.89 7.73
N PRO A 432 -37.31 -5.38 8.85
CA PRO A 432 -37.09 -6.75 9.27
C PRO A 432 -37.61 -7.70 8.19
N VAL A 433 -36.78 -8.68 7.79
CA VAL A 433 -37.19 -9.72 6.85
C VAL A 433 -38.30 -10.53 7.51
N LYS A 434 -39.55 -10.34 7.08
CA LYS A 434 -40.63 -11.25 7.46
C LYS A 434 -40.28 -12.62 6.88
N GLN A 435 -40.02 -13.60 7.74
CA GLN A 435 -39.98 -14.99 7.35
C GLN A 435 -41.41 -15.37 6.94
N SER A 436 -41.66 -15.41 5.64
CA SER A 436 -42.88 -15.95 5.03
C SER A 436 -42.74 -17.43 4.80
#